data_AF-A0A662WW44-F1
#
_entry.id   AF-A0A662WW44-F1
#
_cell.length_a   1.000
_cell.length_b   1.000
_cell.length_c   1.000
_cell.angle_alpha   90.00
_cell.angle_beta   90.00
_cell.angle_gamma   90.00
#
_symmetry.space_group_name_H-M   'P 1'
#
loop_
_entity.id
_entity.type
_entity.pdbx_description
1 polymer ?
#
loop_
_entity_poly.entity_id
_entity_poly.type
_entity_poly.pdbx_seq_one_letter_code
_entity_poly.pdbx_strand_id
1 'polypeptide(L)'
;MKQIQMETWHLVNLHSLRYLGNGVPLPDYGKTFFDHCCSGVAFTKQTHLIASKNPSLWESIQIYRAGQTQAGMNEVVHLTGYSGLKQAMRDQMVVNAGVMIREHFRKRLRAYVLIKFGNAGENLSREEKRASKKLVGQIMSACYSLEETDLLEALQMRDLLTPDGEEWSDK
;
A
#
# COMPACT_ATOMS: atom_id res chain seq x y z
N MET A 1 21.01 10.60 0.70
CA MET A 1 19.62 10.67 1.24
C MET A 1 18.60 10.19 0.22
N LYS A 2 18.39 10.90 -0.90
CA LYS A 2 17.45 10.46 -1.96
C LYS A 2 17.73 9.05 -2.47
N GLN A 3 19.00 8.69 -2.65
CA GLN A 3 19.39 7.33 -3.05
C GLN A 3 18.89 6.27 -2.05
N ILE A 4 19.20 6.39 -0.76
CA ILE A 4 18.73 5.43 0.27
C ILE A 4 17.21 5.32 0.28
N GLN A 5 16.51 6.45 0.14
CA GLN A 5 15.05 6.46 0.09
C GLN A 5 14.51 5.71 -1.14
N MET A 6 15.07 5.98 -2.32
CA MET A 6 14.70 5.31 -3.58
C MET A 6 14.98 3.82 -3.53
N GLU A 7 16.15 3.44 -3.03
CA GLU A 7 16.57 2.04 -2.85
C GLU A 7 15.69 1.30 -1.84
N THR A 8 15.31 1.97 -0.74
CA THR A 8 14.38 1.40 0.24
C THR A 8 13.00 1.21 -0.38
N TRP A 9 12.50 2.18 -1.16
CA TRP A 9 11.24 2.01 -1.90
C TRP A 9 11.32 0.89 -2.94
N HIS A 10 12.45 0.73 -3.62
CA HIS A 10 12.66 -0.38 -4.55
C HIS A 10 12.56 -1.73 -3.83
N LEU A 11 13.23 -1.89 -2.69
CA LEU A 11 13.13 -3.10 -1.86
C LEU A 11 11.70 -3.35 -1.36
N VAL A 12 10.99 -2.30 -0.92
CA VAL A 12 9.59 -2.40 -0.49
C VAL A 12 8.72 -2.90 -1.65
N ASN A 13 8.84 -2.29 -2.84
CA ASN A 13 8.07 -2.69 -4.02
C ASN A 13 8.38 -4.14 -4.44
N LEU A 14 9.66 -4.53 -4.44
CA LEU A 14 10.07 -5.90 -4.73
C LEU A 14 9.41 -6.90 -3.77
N HIS A 15 9.42 -6.58 -2.48
CA HIS A 15 8.81 -7.41 -1.44
C HIS A 15 7.28 -7.51 -1.63
N SER A 16 6.61 -6.37 -1.82
CA SER A 16 5.16 -6.32 -2.05
C SER A 16 4.74 -7.10 -3.30
N LEU A 17 5.47 -6.95 -4.41
CA LEU A 17 5.19 -7.66 -5.66
C LEU A 17 5.35 -9.17 -5.52
N ARG A 18 6.38 -9.64 -4.79
CA ARG A 18 6.55 -11.07 -4.52
C ARG A 18 5.40 -11.63 -3.70
N TYR A 19 4.92 -10.89 -2.71
CA TYR A 19 3.78 -11.30 -1.90
C TYR A 19 2.49 -11.39 -2.72
N LEU A 20 2.23 -10.38 -3.56
CA LEU A 20 1.10 -10.41 -4.49
C LEU A 20 1.20 -11.60 -5.46
N GLY A 21 2.38 -11.85 -6.03
CA GLY A 21 2.62 -12.95 -6.98
C GLY A 21 2.42 -14.33 -6.35
N ASN A 22 2.65 -14.47 -5.04
CA ASN A 22 2.50 -15.72 -4.30
C ASN A 22 1.13 -15.84 -3.59
N GLY A 23 0.23 -14.86 -3.71
CA GLY A 23 -1.07 -14.88 -3.04
C GLY A 23 -0.98 -14.79 -1.51
N VAL A 24 0.10 -14.23 -0.97
CA VAL A 24 0.34 -14.11 0.47
C VAL A 24 -0.12 -12.73 0.97
N PRO A 25 -0.71 -12.60 2.18
CA PRO A 25 -1.12 -11.32 2.74
C PRO A 25 0.04 -10.33 2.80
N LEU A 26 -0.17 -9.12 2.27
CA LEU A 26 0.84 -8.05 2.29
C LEU A 26 1.33 -7.78 3.72
N PRO A 27 2.60 -7.35 3.89
CA PRO A 27 3.10 -7.00 5.21
C PRO A 27 2.33 -5.81 5.79
N ASP A 28 2.31 -5.72 7.12
CA ASP A 28 1.98 -4.48 7.78
C ASP A 28 3.06 -3.44 7.44
N TYR A 29 2.67 -2.40 6.68
CA TYR A 29 3.54 -1.30 6.27
C TYR A 29 3.77 -0.32 7.45
N GLY A 30 4.17 -0.86 8.59
CA GLY A 30 4.45 -0.14 9.82
C GLY A 30 5.92 0.23 9.98
N LYS A 31 6.21 0.89 11.11
CA LYS A 31 7.56 1.39 11.43
C LYS A 31 8.62 0.28 11.39
N THR A 32 8.33 -0.87 12.00
CA THR A 32 9.25 -2.02 12.06
C THR A 32 9.61 -2.55 10.67
N PHE A 33 8.62 -2.65 9.79
CA PHE A 33 8.84 -3.10 8.41
C PHE A 33 9.81 -2.17 7.67
N PHE A 34 9.55 -0.86 7.69
CA PHE A 34 10.42 0.11 7.04
C PHE A 34 11.80 0.22 7.70
N ASP A 35 11.90 0.03 9.01
CA ASP A 35 13.20 -0.02 9.70
C ASP A 35 14.05 -1.20 9.22
N HIS A 36 13.43 -2.36 8.96
CA HIS A 36 14.12 -3.51 8.39
C HIS A 36 14.48 -3.27 6.91
N CYS A 37 13.60 -2.66 6.10
CA CYS A 37 13.94 -2.31 4.72
C CYS A 37 15.13 -1.34 4.63
N CYS A 38 15.11 -0.26 5.43
CA CYS A 38 16.23 0.68 5.51
C CYS A 38 17.55 -0.01 5.90
N SER A 39 17.46 -0.99 6.82
CA SER A 39 18.63 -1.78 7.24
C SER A 39 19.07 -2.80 6.18
N GLY A 40 18.16 -3.27 5.33
CA GLY A 40 18.47 -4.12 4.19
C GLY A 40 19.34 -3.40 3.15
N VAL A 41 19.06 -2.11 2.94
CA VAL A 41 19.73 -1.22 1.99
C VAL A 41 21.05 -0.66 2.50
N ALA A 42 21.10 -0.14 3.73
CA ALA A 42 22.33 0.38 4.32
C ALA A 42 23.17 -0.79 4.86
N PHE A 43 24.25 -1.19 4.18
CA PHE A 43 25.02 -2.37 4.53
C PHE A 43 26.05 -2.08 5.63
N THR A 44 25.82 -2.60 6.83
CA THR A 44 26.76 -2.61 7.97
C THR A 44 26.56 -3.92 8.75
N LYS A 45 27.52 -4.33 9.59
CA LYS A 45 27.36 -5.52 10.44
C LYS A 45 26.11 -5.46 11.33
N GLN A 46 25.78 -4.27 11.84
CA GLN A 46 24.61 -4.07 12.70
C GLN A 46 23.31 -4.10 11.91
N THR A 47 23.26 -3.50 10.72
CA THR A 47 22.06 -3.51 9.88
C THR A 47 21.79 -4.88 9.25
N HIS A 48 22.82 -5.68 8.99
CA HIS A 48 22.66 -7.08 8.60
C HIS A 48 21.92 -7.90 9.66
N LEU A 49 22.31 -7.76 10.94
CA LEU A 49 21.64 -8.43 12.06
C LEU A 49 20.19 -7.98 12.23
N ILE A 50 19.88 -6.72 11.95
CA ILE A 50 18.51 -6.18 12.01
C ILE A 50 17.68 -6.72 10.83
N ALA A 51 18.24 -6.72 9.62
CA ALA A 51 17.60 -7.23 8.42
C ALA A 51 17.25 -8.72 8.51
N SER A 52 18.11 -9.54 9.14
CA SER A 52 17.86 -10.98 9.29
C SER A 52 16.79 -11.33 10.32
N LYS A 53 16.29 -10.37 11.11
CA LYS A 53 15.22 -10.60 12.11
C LYS A 53 13.83 -10.75 11.50
N ASN A 54 13.64 -10.36 10.25
CA ASN A 54 12.41 -10.61 9.51
C ASN A 54 12.69 -11.63 8.39
N PRO A 55 12.45 -12.93 8.64
CA PRO A 55 12.77 -13.99 7.67
C PRO A 55 12.08 -13.79 6.32
N SER A 56 10.86 -13.26 6.33
CA SER A 56 10.10 -13.08 5.11
C SER A 56 10.64 -11.91 4.28
N LEU A 57 11.08 -10.83 4.91
CA LEU A 57 11.76 -9.74 4.23
C LEU A 57 13.19 -10.09 3.82
N TRP A 58 13.86 -10.97 4.58
CA TRP A 58 15.25 -11.36 4.33
C TRP A 58 15.47 -11.90 2.92
N GLU A 59 14.58 -12.75 2.44
CA GLU A 59 14.65 -13.26 1.07
C GLU A 59 14.58 -12.12 0.03
N SER A 60 13.75 -11.10 0.26
CA SER A 60 13.66 -9.95 -0.66
C SER A 60 14.93 -9.11 -0.62
N ILE A 61 15.55 -8.98 0.55
CA ILE A 61 16.83 -8.31 0.73
C ILE A 61 17.94 -9.05 -0.02
N GLN A 62 17.94 -10.38 -0.01
CA GLN A 62 18.90 -11.18 -0.77
C GLN A 62 18.75 -10.97 -2.28
N ILE A 63 17.52 -11.01 -2.80
CA ILE A 63 17.23 -10.74 -4.23
C ILE A 63 17.68 -9.33 -4.62
N TYR A 64 17.31 -8.34 -3.80
CA TYR A 64 17.70 -6.95 -3.99
C TYR A 64 19.22 -6.79 -4.07
N ARG A 65 19.96 -7.38 -3.12
CA ARG A 65 21.42 -7.31 -3.08
C ARG A 65 22.08 -7.99 -4.27
N ALA A 66 21.57 -9.15 -4.69
CA ALA A 66 22.06 -9.82 -5.90
C ALA A 66 21.91 -8.94 -7.14
N GLY A 67 20.77 -8.25 -7.28
CA GLY A 67 20.54 -7.28 -8.35
C GLY A 67 21.49 -6.08 -8.30
N GLN A 68 21.77 -5.56 -7.11
CA GLN A 68 22.74 -4.47 -6.92
C GLN A 68 24.15 -4.88 -7.35
N THR A 69 24.61 -6.07 -6.95
CA THR A 69 25.91 -6.63 -7.36
C THR A 69 26.01 -6.77 -8.88
N GLN A 70 24.96 -7.28 -9.52
CA GLN A 70 24.92 -7.43 -10.98
C GLN A 70 24.96 -6.07 -11.72
N ALA A 71 24.37 -5.03 -11.13
CA ALA A 71 24.36 -3.68 -11.68
C ALA A 71 25.66 -2.88 -11.42
N GLY A 72 26.66 -3.47 -10.74
CA GLY A 72 27.90 -2.79 -10.39
C GLY A 72 27.69 -1.61 -9.44
N MET A 73 26.60 -1.61 -8.66
CA MET A 73 26.30 -0.55 -7.72
C MET A 73 27.07 -0.74 -6.40
N ASN A 74 27.70 0.33 -5.92
CA ASN A 74 28.47 0.32 -4.67
C ASN A 74 27.56 0.36 -3.44
N GLU A 75 28.04 -0.22 -2.33
CA GLU A 75 27.36 -0.13 -1.04
C GLU A 75 27.07 1.32 -0.64
N VAL A 76 25.87 1.54 -0.11
CA VAL A 76 25.54 2.81 0.53
C VAL A 76 26.36 2.92 1.82
N VAL A 77 27.45 3.68 1.75
CA VAL A 77 28.35 3.92 2.89
C VAL A 77 27.58 4.53 4.06
N HIS A 78 27.88 4.06 5.27
CA HIS A 78 27.32 4.57 6.52
C HIS A 78 27.51 6.09 6.63
N LEU A 79 26.40 6.84 6.66
CA LEU A 79 26.41 8.29 6.83
C LEU A 79 26.42 8.67 8.31
N THR A 80 27.32 9.55 8.75
CA THR A 80 27.24 10.14 10.10
C THR A 80 25.87 10.82 10.28
N GLY A 81 25.15 10.51 11.37
CA GLY A 81 23.77 10.98 11.59
C GLY A 81 22.67 10.09 10.95
N TYR A 82 23.03 8.93 10.39
CA TYR A 82 22.09 8.01 9.75
C TYR A 82 20.93 7.56 10.67
N SER A 83 21.13 7.43 11.98
CA SER A 83 20.07 7.01 12.90
C SER A 83 18.89 7.99 12.97
N GLY A 84 19.16 9.28 13.15
CA GLY A 84 18.11 10.32 13.15
C GLY A 84 17.48 10.50 11.77
N LEU A 85 18.28 10.37 10.71
CA LEU A 85 17.79 10.42 9.33
C LEU A 85 16.91 9.21 8.98
N LYS A 86 17.27 8.02 9.45
CA LYS A 86 16.49 6.78 9.28
C LYS A 86 15.11 6.91 9.92
N GLN A 87 15.04 7.52 11.11
CA GLN A 87 13.77 7.79 11.78
C GLN A 87 12.86 8.69 10.95
N ALA A 88 13.36 9.84 10.48
CA ALA A 88 12.58 10.75 9.65
C ALA A 88 12.13 10.10 8.33
N MET A 89 13.03 9.34 7.68
CA MET A 89 12.71 8.59 6.46
C MET A 89 11.60 7.57 6.69
N ARG A 90 11.71 6.77 7.74
CA ARG A 90 10.69 5.77 8.10
C ARG A 90 9.34 6.42 8.33
N ASP A 91 9.30 7.49 9.11
CA ASP A 91 8.04 8.16 9.43
C ASP A 91 7.38 8.71 8.15
N GLN A 92 8.17 9.24 7.20
CA GLN A 92 7.67 9.63 5.87
C GLN A 92 7.18 8.42 5.05
N MET A 93 7.88 7.29 5.09
CA MET A 93 7.51 6.08 4.34
C MET A 93 6.20 5.47 4.82
N VAL A 94 5.96 5.46 6.14
CA VAL A 94 4.67 5.02 6.71
C VAL A 94 3.53 5.88 6.18
N VAL A 95 3.69 7.21 6.20
CA VAL A 95 2.67 8.13 5.67
C VAL A 95 2.43 7.89 4.18
N ASN A 96 3.50 7.80 3.39
CA ASN A 96 3.42 7.60 1.95
C ASN A 96 2.75 6.27 1.58
N ALA A 97 3.12 5.17 2.26
CA ALA A 97 2.51 3.87 2.03
C ALA A 97 1.02 3.89 2.40
N GLY A 98 0.65 4.52 3.51
CA GLY A 98 -0.75 4.70 3.88
C GLY A 98 -1.54 5.49 2.83
N VAL A 99 -0.97 6.58 2.29
CA VAL A 99 -1.59 7.35 1.20
C VAL A 99 -1.75 6.48 -0.05
N MET A 100 -0.71 5.74 -0.45
CA MET A 100 -0.77 4.87 -1.62
C MET A 100 -1.83 3.78 -1.48
N ILE A 101 -1.88 3.10 -0.34
CA ILE A 101 -2.85 2.02 -0.09
C ILE A 101 -4.27 2.57 -0.15
N ARG A 102 -4.54 3.69 0.52
CA ARG A 102 -5.86 4.35 0.49
C ARG A 102 -6.25 4.77 -0.93
N GLU A 103 -5.35 5.39 -1.68
CA GLU A 103 -5.63 5.79 -3.06
C GLU A 103 -5.86 4.60 -4.00
N HIS A 104 -5.06 3.54 -3.88
CA HIS A 104 -5.25 2.32 -4.67
C HIS A 104 -6.56 1.63 -4.33
N PHE A 105 -6.87 1.48 -3.03
CA PHE A 105 -8.15 0.94 -2.57
C PHE A 105 -9.32 1.78 -3.11
N ARG A 106 -9.26 3.11 -2.96
CA ARG A 106 -10.28 4.03 -3.47
C ARG A 106 -10.53 3.88 -4.97
N LYS A 107 -9.46 3.79 -5.77
CA LYS A 107 -9.56 3.59 -7.22
C LYS A 107 -10.18 2.23 -7.57
N ARG A 108 -9.75 1.16 -6.90
CA ARG A 108 -10.28 -0.19 -7.14
C ARG A 108 -11.74 -0.32 -6.71
N LEU A 109 -12.07 0.19 -5.53
CA LEU A 109 -13.45 0.23 -5.03
C LEU A 109 -14.35 1.01 -5.99
N ARG A 110 -13.92 2.18 -6.44
CA ARG A 110 -14.66 2.98 -7.43
C ARG A 110 -14.88 2.22 -8.74
N ALA A 111 -13.86 1.53 -9.24
CA ALA A 111 -13.98 0.72 -10.45
C ALA A 111 -14.98 -0.42 -10.25
N TYR A 112 -14.92 -1.12 -9.11
CA TYR A 112 -15.86 -2.17 -8.77
C TYR A 112 -17.30 -1.65 -8.68
N VAL A 113 -17.54 -0.55 -7.97
CA VAL A 113 -18.86 0.10 -7.85
C VAL A 113 -19.38 0.53 -9.22
N LEU A 114 -18.51 1.07 -10.08
CA LEU A 114 -18.89 1.45 -11.44
C LEU A 114 -19.27 0.23 -12.29
N ILE A 115 -18.57 -0.90 -12.14
CA ILE A 115 -18.89 -2.15 -12.86
C ILE A 115 -20.20 -2.76 -12.35
N LYS A 116 -20.41 -2.75 -11.04
CA LYS A 116 -21.55 -3.43 -10.39
C LYS A 116 -22.85 -2.64 -10.46
N PHE A 117 -22.78 -1.32 -10.28
CA PHE A 117 -23.95 -0.45 -10.15
C PHE A 117 -23.95 0.72 -11.15
N GLY A 118 -22.82 0.98 -11.80
CA GLY A 118 -22.74 1.99 -12.83
C GLY A 118 -23.40 1.52 -14.12
N ASN A 119 -24.12 2.42 -14.76
CA ASN A 119 -24.65 2.18 -16.10
C ASN A 119 -23.57 2.55 -17.14
N ALA A 120 -23.17 1.58 -17.97
CA ALA A 120 -22.03 1.69 -18.90
C ALA A 120 -22.42 1.58 -20.38
N GLY A 121 -23.71 1.65 -20.72
CA GLY A 121 -24.19 1.59 -22.11
C GLY A 121 -23.66 2.74 -22.98
N GLU A 122 -23.20 2.42 -24.19
CA GLU A 122 -22.71 3.44 -25.15
C GLU A 122 -23.80 4.44 -25.56
N ASN A 123 -25.05 3.99 -25.61
CA ASN A 123 -26.22 4.77 -26.02
C ASN A 123 -26.92 5.52 -24.87
N LEU A 124 -26.31 5.61 -23.69
CA LEU A 124 -26.92 6.36 -22.58
C LEU A 124 -27.00 7.85 -22.88
N SER A 125 -28.16 8.42 -22.61
CA SER A 125 -28.41 9.86 -22.60
C SER A 125 -27.50 10.57 -21.59
N ARG A 126 -27.37 11.89 -21.72
CA ARG A 126 -26.60 12.70 -20.76
C ARG A 126 -27.17 12.60 -19.34
N GLU A 127 -28.48 12.48 -19.21
CA GLU A 127 -29.18 12.40 -17.93
C GLU A 127 -28.88 11.08 -17.23
N GLU A 128 -28.92 9.95 -17.96
CA GLU A 128 -28.57 8.64 -17.43
C GLU A 128 -27.10 8.55 -17.01
N LYS A 129 -26.18 9.12 -17.81
CA LYS A 129 -24.75 9.21 -17.45
C LYS A 129 -24.56 10.02 -16.17
N ARG A 130 -25.31 11.12 -15.99
CA ARG A 130 -25.25 11.96 -14.79
C ARG A 130 -25.83 11.24 -13.58
N ALA A 131 -26.95 10.55 -13.73
CA ALA A 131 -27.58 9.75 -12.68
C ALA A 131 -26.64 8.62 -12.22
N SER A 132 -26.05 7.86 -13.16
CA SER A 132 -25.06 6.82 -12.89
C SER A 132 -23.85 7.38 -12.12
N LYS A 133 -23.28 8.50 -12.57
CA LYS A 133 -22.16 9.15 -11.87
C LYS A 133 -22.53 9.63 -10.46
N LYS A 134 -23.77 10.12 -10.27
CA LYS A 134 -24.28 10.56 -8.97
C LYS A 134 -24.43 9.36 -8.03
N LEU A 135 -25.04 8.27 -8.49
CA LEU A 135 -25.20 7.03 -7.73
C LEU A 135 -23.84 6.48 -7.27
N VAL A 136 -22.89 6.31 -8.19
CA VAL A 136 -21.52 5.88 -7.85
C VAL A 136 -20.88 6.82 -6.83
N GLY A 137 -21.12 8.14 -6.95
CA GLY A 137 -20.65 9.12 -5.97
C GLY A 137 -21.24 8.91 -4.57
N GLN A 138 -22.55 8.65 -4.48
CA GLN A 138 -23.25 8.41 -3.22
C GLN A 138 -22.79 7.11 -2.55
N ILE A 139 -22.69 6.02 -3.32
CA ILE A 139 -22.18 4.73 -2.83
C ILE A 139 -20.76 4.90 -2.29
N MET A 140 -19.88 5.53 -3.07
CA MET A 140 -18.51 5.80 -2.64
C MET A 140 -18.48 6.62 -1.37
N SER A 141 -19.28 7.69 -1.25
CA SER A 141 -19.35 8.51 -0.03
C SER A 141 -19.77 7.70 1.20
N ALA A 142 -20.76 6.83 1.05
CA ALA A 142 -21.25 5.99 2.13
C ALA A 142 -20.21 4.93 2.57
N CYS A 143 -19.37 4.42 1.66
CA CYS A 143 -18.29 3.50 1.98
C CYS A 143 -17.16 4.10 2.83
N TYR A 144 -17.10 5.44 2.98
CA TYR A 144 -16.11 6.13 3.82
C TYR A 144 -16.78 6.95 4.94
N SER A 145 -18.07 6.74 5.19
CA SER A 145 -18.84 7.46 6.21
C SER A 145 -19.44 6.47 7.21
N LEU A 146 -19.59 6.89 8.46
CA LEU A 146 -20.37 6.18 9.48
C LEU A 146 -21.85 6.59 9.49
N GLU A 147 -22.21 7.63 8.73
CA GLU A 147 -23.59 8.09 8.65
C GLU A 147 -24.48 6.96 8.13
N GLU A 148 -25.68 6.85 8.69
CA GLU A 148 -26.70 5.94 8.20
C GLU A 148 -27.04 6.26 6.74
N THR A 149 -27.29 5.21 5.96
CA THR A 149 -27.70 5.34 4.56
C THR A 149 -28.79 4.34 4.28
N ASP A 150 -29.83 4.80 3.60
CA ASP A 150 -30.94 4.00 3.08
C ASP A 150 -30.67 3.49 1.65
N LEU A 151 -29.52 3.86 1.06
CA LEU A 151 -29.14 3.45 -0.28
C LEU A 151 -28.74 1.97 -0.28
N LEU A 152 -29.58 1.12 -0.86
CA LEU A 152 -29.41 -0.33 -0.87
C LEU A 152 -28.05 -0.76 -1.44
N GLU A 153 -27.59 -0.12 -2.52
CA GLU A 153 -26.29 -0.40 -3.13
C GLU A 153 -25.13 -0.03 -2.20
N ALA A 154 -25.28 1.01 -1.38
CA ALA A 154 -24.28 1.37 -0.38
C ALA A 154 -24.24 0.36 0.76
N LEU A 155 -25.40 -0.10 1.24
CA LEU A 155 -25.49 -1.15 2.26
C LEU A 155 -24.81 -2.44 1.77
N GLN A 156 -25.10 -2.88 0.54
CA GLN A 156 -24.44 -4.03 -0.07
C GLN A 156 -22.92 -3.89 -0.16
N MET A 157 -22.41 -2.66 -0.37
CA MET A 157 -20.97 -2.41 -0.38
C MET A 157 -20.38 -2.40 1.02
N ARG A 158 -21.07 -1.85 2.01
CA ARG A 158 -20.63 -1.91 3.42
C ARG A 158 -20.54 -3.35 3.89
N ASP A 159 -21.55 -4.18 3.61
CA ASP A 159 -21.54 -5.59 3.96
C ASP A 159 -20.34 -6.33 3.34
N LEU A 160 -20.05 -6.07 2.06
CA LEU A 160 -18.90 -6.68 1.36
C LEU A 160 -17.53 -6.21 1.89
N LEU A 161 -17.47 -5.01 2.47
CA LEU A 161 -16.26 -4.43 3.03
C LEU A 161 -16.09 -4.73 4.52
N THR A 162 -17.15 -5.16 5.20
CA THR A 162 -17.12 -5.49 6.63
C THR A 162 -16.63 -6.92 6.81
N PRO A 163 -15.61 -7.16 7.66
CA PRO A 163 -15.18 -8.52 7.98
C PRO A 163 -16.32 -9.35 8.60
N ASP A 164 -16.26 -10.66 8.40
CA ASP A 164 -17.25 -11.59 8.96
C ASP A 164 -17.34 -11.45 10.49
N GLY A 165 -18.55 -11.18 10.99
CA GLY A 165 -18.82 -11.04 12.43
C GLY A 165 -18.48 -9.67 13.01
N GLU A 166 -18.11 -8.70 12.19
CA GLU A 166 -17.93 -7.31 12.61
C GLU A 166 -19.10 -6.41 12.20
N GLU A 167 -19.30 -5.32 12.93
CA GLU A 167 -20.22 -4.24 12.55
C GLU A 167 -19.46 -3.13 11.80
N TRP A 168 -20.17 -2.43 10.90
CA TRP A 168 -19.61 -1.30 10.16
C TRP A 168 -19.11 -0.22 11.12
N SER A 169 -17.80 0.06 11.08
CA SER A 169 -17.13 1.02 11.97
C SER A 169 -15.94 1.70 11.27
N ASP A 170 -15.30 2.65 11.95
CA ASP A 170 -14.16 3.45 11.46
C ASP A 170 -12.78 2.81 11.66
N LYS A 171 -12.76 1.52 12.02
CA LYS A 171 -11.54 0.78 12.32
C LYS A 171 -10.61 0.61 11.12
#